data_AF-A0A6B9YAP0-F1
#
_entry.id   AF-A0A6B9YAP0-F1
#
_cell.length_a   1.000
_cell.length_b   1.000
_cell.length_c   1.000
_cell.angle_alpha   90.00
_cell.angle_beta   90.00
_cell.angle_gamma   90.00
#
_symmetry.space_group_name_H-M   'P 1'
#
loop_
_entity.id
_entity.type
_entity.pdbx_description
1 polymer ?
#
loop_
_entity_poly.entity_id
_entity_poly.type
_entity_poly.pdbx_seq_one_letter_code
_entity_poly.pdbx_strand_id
1 'polypeptide(L)'
;MLILFFLTILVAFYLFHPHLNILAVKKVLGITLFVELFYLIGHYMSGWPFPTPVVILQILIVVATGVAIGVLFSRIWPLPDKKGFERIARTLLIMIPALGIGIGMQLLLQGQYATQALYLIFALSAWLGSGHFIRKTAQS
;
A
#
# COMPACT_ATOMS: atom_id res chain seq x y z
N MET A 1 -14.33 13.25 -9.52
CA MET A 1 -15.39 12.38 -8.95
C MET A 1 -14.83 11.10 -8.36
N LEU A 2 -14.09 10.29 -9.13
CA LEU A 2 -13.54 9.00 -8.68
C LEU A 2 -12.60 9.09 -7.44
N ILE A 3 -11.72 10.09 -7.39
CA ILE A 3 -10.80 10.32 -6.25
C ILE A 3 -11.58 10.56 -4.95
N LEU A 4 -12.59 11.44 -4.99
CA LEU A 4 -13.42 11.75 -3.81
C LEU A 4 -14.23 10.54 -3.34
N PHE A 5 -14.70 9.72 -4.28
CA PHE A 5 -15.37 8.46 -3.98
C PHE A 5 -14.44 7.50 -3.22
N PHE A 6 -13.21 7.27 -3.72
CA PHE A 6 -12.23 6.43 -3.05
C PHE A 6 -11.82 6.98 -1.68
N LEU A 7 -11.59 8.28 -1.56
CA LEU A 7 -11.25 8.90 -0.26
C LEU A 7 -12.36 8.69 0.76
N THR A 8 -13.62 8.92 0.38
CA THR A 8 -14.76 8.72 1.28
C THR A 8 -14.84 7.28 1.77
N ILE A 9 -14.69 6.31 0.86
CA ILE A 9 -14.69 4.88 1.21
C ILE A 9 -13.53 4.54 2.13
N LEU A 10 -12.32 5.02 1.83
CA LEU A 10 -11.14 4.73 2.64
C LEU A 10 -11.25 5.33 4.03
N VAL A 11 -11.72 6.58 4.15
CA VAL A 11 -11.94 7.22 5.45
C VAL A 11 -12.95 6.42 6.26
N ALA A 12 -14.10 6.06 5.68
CA ALA A 12 -15.07 5.21 6.36
C ALA A 12 -14.45 3.87 6.78
N PHE A 13 -13.69 3.22 5.89
CA PHE A 13 -13.06 1.93 6.15
C PHE A 13 -12.04 2.00 7.29
N TYR A 14 -11.19 3.02 7.33
CA TYR A 14 -10.21 3.23 8.41
C TYR A 14 -10.86 3.60 9.74
N LEU A 15 -12.01 4.28 9.72
CA LEU A 15 -12.74 4.64 10.95
C LEU A 15 -13.53 3.47 11.54
N PHE A 16 -14.16 2.64 10.70
CA PHE A 16 -15.07 1.61 11.16
C PHE A 16 -14.44 0.20 11.24
N HIS A 17 -13.33 -0.06 10.55
CA HIS A 17 -12.76 -1.40 10.51
C HIS A 17 -11.82 -1.66 11.71
N PRO A 18 -12.08 -2.68 12.55
CA PRO A 18 -11.40 -2.88 13.83
C PRO A 18 -9.89 -3.18 13.74
N HIS A 19 -9.41 -3.53 12.54
CA HIS A 19 -8.00 -3.85 12.29
C HIS A 19 -7.20 -2.69 11.66
N LEU A 20 -7.84 -1.59 11.25
CA LEU A 20 -7.18 -0.43 10.65
C LEU A 20 -6.95 0.68 11.68
N ASN A 21 -6.17 0.33 12.70
CA ASN A 21 -5.86 1.24 13.81
C ASN A 21 -4.85 2.35 13.43
N ILE A 22 -4.48 3.16 14.42
CA ILE A 22 -3.50 4.26 14.28
C ILE A 22 -2.15 3.81 13.71
N LEU A 23 -1.73 2.55 13.92
CA LEU A 23 -0.49 2.02 13.34
C LEU A 23 -0.62 1.87 11.82
N ALA A 24 -1.79 1.46 11.33
CA ALA A 24 -2.06 1.42 9.89
C ALA A 24 -2.05 2.83 9.30
N VAL A 25 -2.66 3.81 9.95
CA VAL A 25 -2.63 5.23 9.52
C VAL A 25 -1.19 5.77 9.49
N LYS A 26 -0.40 5.51 10.54
CA LYS A 26 1.02 5.90 10.58
C LYS A 26 1.82 5.30 9.43
N LYS A 27 1.56 4.03 9.07
CA LYS A 27 2.18 3.38 7.91
C LYS A 27 1.79 4.07 6.61
N VAL A 28 0.51 4.38 6.41
CA VAL A 28 0.04 5.09 5.21
C VAL A 28 0.78 6.41 5.05
N LEU A 29 0.76 7.26 6.09
CA LEU A 29 1.43 8.55 6.05
C LEU A 29 2.93 8.42 5.81
N GLY A 30 3.60 7.48 6.49
CA GLY A 30 5.03 7.25 6.33
C GLY A 30 5.41 6.79 4.92
N ILE A 31 4.65 5.85 4.34
CA ILE A 31 4.91 5.35 2.98
C ILE A 31 4.60 6.44 1.96
N THR A 32 3.49 7.16 2.09
CA THR A 32 3.15 8.27 1.19
C THR A 32 4.24 9.33 1.20
N LEU A 33 4.67 9.80 2.39
CA LEU A 33 5.75 10.79 2.49
C LEU A 33 7.05 10.30 1.85
N PHE A 34 7.43 9.04 2.07
CA PHE A 34 8.61 8.46 1.46
C PHE A 34 8.52 8.45 -0.08
N VAL A 35 7.37 8.06 -0.63
CA VAL A 35 7.14 8.01 -2.08
C VAL A 35 7.13 9.42 -2.68
N GLU A 36 6.53 10.40 -2.01
CA GLU A 36 6.56 11.80 -2.46
C GLU A 36 7.98 12.35 -2.48
N LEU A 37 8.77 12.10 -1.44
CA LEU A 37 10.18 12.47 -1.41
C LEU A 37 10.96 11.81 -2.55
N PHE A 38 10.71 10.52 -2.81
CA PHE A 38 11.33 9.80 -3.93
C PHE A 38 11.01 10.45 -5.29
N TYR A 39 9.75 10.81 -5.54
CA TYR A 39 9.36 11.49 -6.79
C TYR A 39 9.92 12.92 -6.87
N LEU A 40 9.97 13.65 -5.76
CA LEU A 40 10.55 14.98 -5.71
C LEU A 40 12.05 14.94 -6.02
N ILE A 41 12.77 13.99 -5.43
CA ILE A 41 14.20 13.76 -5.73
C ILE A 41 14.37 13.40 -7.20
N GLY A 42 13.56 12.47 -7.72
CA GLY A 42 13.59 12.06 -9.13
C GLY A 42 13.28 13.20 -10.11
N HIS A 43 12.41 14.14 -9.73
CA HIS A 43 12.17 15.36 -10.50
C HIS A 43 13.44 16.19 -10.64
N TYR A 44 14.12 16.50 -9.52
CA TYR A 44 15.31 17.34 -9.53
C TYR A 44 16.56 16.63 -10.09
N MET A 45 16.68 15.31 -9.95
CA MET A 45 17.86 14.56 -10.41
C MET A 45 17.74 14.02 -11.83
N SER A 46 16.53 13.72 -12.29
CA SER A 46 16.31 12.96 -13.53
C SER A 46 15.21 13.54 -14.42
N GLY A 47 14.67 14.72 -14.07
CA GLY A 47 13.68 15.42 -14.89
C GLY A 47 12.32 14.75 -14.93
N TRP A 48 11.98 13.91 -13.95
CA TRP A 48 10.64 13.31 -13.87
C TRP A 48 9.54 14.38 -13.71
N PRO A 49 8.29 14.13 -14.10
CA PRO A 49 7.20 15.07 -13.89
C PRO A 49 7.03 15.42 -12.41
N PHE A 50 6.78 16.71 -12.12
CA PHE A 50 6.53 17.17 -10.76
C PHE A 50 5.23 16.53 -10.20
N PRO A 51 5.20 16.05 -8.94
CA PRO A 51 4.00 15.45 -8.35
C PRO A 51 2.92 16.52 -8.12
N THR A 52 1.95 16.57 -9.02
CA THR A 52 0.81 17.50 -8.91
C THR A 52 -0.08 17.14 -7.72
N PRO A 53 -0.90 18.07 -7.18
CA PRO A 53 -1.82 17.76 -6.09
C PRO A 53 -2.73 16.55 -6.35
N VAL A 54 -3.12 16.34 -7.62
CA VAL A 54 -3.91 15.18 -8.04
C VAL A 54 -3.10 13.89 -7.90
N VAL A 55 -1.84 13.88 -8.32
CA VAL A 55 -0.93 12.73 -8.18
C VAL A 55 -0.69 12.42 -6.71
N ILE A 56 -0.51 13.44 -5.86
CA ILE A 56 -0.34 13.26 -4.41
C ILE A 56 -1.55 12.54 -3.81
N LEU A 57 -2.77 12.96 -4.16
CA LEU A 57 -3.99 12.29 -3.71
C LEU A 57 -4.11 10.86 -4.25
N GLN A 58 -3.70 10.61 -5.51
CA GLN A 58 -3.70 9.26 -6.08
C GLN A 58 -2.72 8.35 -5.34
N ILE A 59 -1.50 8.82 -5.06
CA ILE A 59 -0.50 8.08 -4.29
C ILE A 59 -1.06 7.77 -2.89
N LEU A 60 -1.67 8.75 -2.21
CA LEU A 60 -2.29 8.54 -0.91
C LEU A 60 -3.38 7.45 -0.96
N ILE A 61 -4.28 7.49 -1.94
CA ILE A 61 -5.34 6.48 -2.13
C ILE A 61 -4.71 5.09 -2.37
N VAL A 62 -3.71 5.01 -3.24
CA VAL A 62 -3.04 3.76 -3.61
C VAL A 62 -2.33 3.15 -2.41
N VAL A 63 -1.59 3.97 -1.67
CA VAL A 63 -0.88 3.56 -0.45
C VAL A 63 -1.88 3.13 0.63
N ALA A 64 -2.93 3.92 0.90
CA ALA A 64 -3.95 3.59 1.88
C ALA A 64 -4.65 2.26 1.56
N THR A 65 -5.04 2.07 0.30
CA THR A 65 -5.69 0.82 -0.13
C THR A 65 -4.73 -0.36 -0.06
N GLY A 66 -3.48 -0.18 -0.50
CA GLY A 66 -2.45 -1.22 -0.40
C GLY A 66 -2.21 -1.63 1.05
N VAL A 67 -1.98 -0.67 1.95
CA VAL A 67 -1.80 -0.95 3.39
C VAL A 67 -3.02 -1.66 3.96
N ALA A 68 -4.24 -1.21 3.66
CA ALA A 68 -5.46 -1.85 4.14
C ALA A 68 -5.55 -3.31 3.69
N ILE A 69 -5.34 -3.59 2.40
CA ILE A 69 -5.34 -4.96 1.87
C ILE A 69 -4.22 -5.80 2.49
N GLY A 70 -3.03 -5.22 2.67
CA GLY A 70 -1.92 -5.88 3.35
C GLY A 70 -2.30 -6.30 4.78
N VAL A 71 -2.90 -5.38 5.54
CA VAL A 71 -3.36 -5.64 6.92
C VAL A 71 -4.40 -6.76 6.93
N LEU A 72 -5.42 -6.70 6.06
CA LEU A 72 -6.44 -7.73 5.95
C LEU A 72 -5.84 -9.09 5.55
N PHE A 73 -4.94 -9.12 4.56
CA PHE A 73 -4.22 -10.31 4.17
C PHE A 73 -3.46 -10.91 5.34
N SER A 74 -2.80 -10.08 6.15
CA SER A 74 -2.08 -10.55 7.34
C SER A 74 -2.99 -11.12 8.43
N ARG A 75 -4.29 -10.83 8.40
CA ARG A 75 -5.26 -11.48 9.29
C ARG A 75 -5.54 -12.91 8.86
N ILE A 76 -5.66 -13.14 7.55
CA ILE A 76 -5.93 -14.45 6.95
C ILE A 76 -4.66 -15.33 6.99
N TRP A 77 -3.53 -14.75 6.60
CA TRP A 77 -2.22 -15.40 6.61
C TRP A 77 -1.19 -14.57 7.40
N PRO A 78 -1.21 -14.69 8.74
CA PRO A 78 -0.29 -13.95 9.61
C PRO A 78 1.15 -14.36 9.39
N LEU A 79 2.07 -13.44 9.68
CA LEU A 79 3.50 -13.72 9.57
C LEU A 79 3.92 -14.77 10.62
N PRO A 80 4.74 -15.76 10.23
CA PRO A 80 5.35 -16.67 11.19
C PRO A 80 6.30 -15.91 12.10
N ASP A 81 6.27 -16.22 13.40
CA ASP A 81 7.20 -15.65 14.39
C ASP A 81 8.64 -16.13 14.14
N LYS A 82 8.79 -17.42 13.84
CA LYS A 82 10.08 -18.02 13.46
C LYS A 82 10.54 -17.50 12.10
N LYS A 83 11.81 -17.11 12.03
CA LYS A 83 12.48 -16.79 10.76
C LYS A 83 12.68 -18.10 9.98
N GLY A 84 12.40 -18.08 8.68
CA GLY A 84 12.53 -19.26 7.82
C GLY A 84 11.92 -19.05 6.44
N PHE A 85 11.95 -20.11 5.63
CA PHE A 85 11.48 -20.09 4.25
C PHE A 85 10.00 -19.73 4.13
N GLU A 86 9.15 -20.20 5.05
CA GLU A 86 7.72 -19.85 5.09
C GLU A 86 7.50 -18.34 5.18
N ARG A 87 8.29 -17.65 6.01
CA ARG A 87 8.19 -16.19 6.17
C ARG A 87 8.54 -15.47 4.86
N ILE A 88 9.59 -15.91 4.17
CA ILE A 88 10.02 -15.38 2.88
C ILE A 88 8.93 -15.61 1.82
N ALA A 89 8.48 -16.85 1.67
CA ALA A 89 7.45 -17.24 0.72
C ALA A 89 6.17 -16.43 0.94
N ARG A 90 5.69 -16.34 2.18
CA ARG A 90 4.50 -15.55 2.53
C ARG A 90 4.64 -14.08 2.18
N THR A 91 5.82 -13.49 2.40
CA THR A 91 6.07 -12.09 2.03
C THR A 91 6.19 -11.86 0.53
N LEU A 92 6.65 -12.85 -0.25
CA LEU A 92 6.73 -12.73 -1.71
C LEU A 92 5.37 -12.99 -2.36
N LEU A 93 4.62 -13.97 -1.86
CA LEU A 93 3.35 -14.40 -2.43
C LEU A 93 2.27 -13.31 -2.39
N ILE A 94 2.30 -12.38 -1.42
CA ILE A 94 1.36 -11.25 -1.42
C ILE A 94 1.63 -10.28 -2.58
N MET A 95 2.88 -10.17 -3.06
CA MET A 95 3.20 -9.21 -4.12
C MET A 95 2.53 -9.56 -5.45
N ILE A 96 2.39 -10.85 -5.77
CA ILE A 96 1.81 -11.30 -7.05
C ILE A 96 0.36 -10.78 -7.23
N PRO A 97 -0.60 -11.09 -6.33
CA PRO A 97 -1.94 -10.55 -6.44
C PRO A 97 -1.97 -9.03 -6.23
N ALA A 98 -1.07 -8.48 -5.39
CA ALA A 98 -1.02 -7.04 -5.18
C ALA A 98 -0.60 -6.28 -6.45
N LEU A 99 0.34 -6.81 -7.23
CA LEU A 99 0.73 -6.22 -8.52
C LEU A 99 -0.45 -6.21 -9.49
N GLY A 100 -1.21 -7.31 -9.59
CA GLY A 100 -2.41 -7.37 -10.43
C GLY A 100 -3.48 -6.34 -10.04
N ILE A 101 -3.77 -6.22 -8.74
CA ILE A 101 -4.71 -5.20 -8.23
C ILE A 101 -4.15 -3.79 -8.45
N GLY A 102 -2.84 -3.61 -8.26
CA GLY A 102 -2.14 -2.35 -8.48
C GLY A 102 -2.23 -1.86 -9.92
N ILE A 103 -2.15 -2.77 -10.90
CA ILE A 103 -2.38 -2.44 -12.32
C ILE A 103 -3.81 -1.95 -12.53
N GLY A 104 -4.80 -2.64 -11.94
CA GLY A 104 -6.20 -2.20 -11.99
C GLY A 104 -6.38 -0.79 -11.40
N MET A 105 -5.79 -0.52 -10.24
CA MET A 105 -5.76 0.81 -9.61
C MET A 105 -5.14 1.87 -10.53
N GLN A 106 -4.01 1.54 -11.16
CA GLN A 106 -3.34 2.45 -12.08
C GLN A 106 -4.22 2.81 -13.27
N LEU A 107 -4.84 1.82 -13.91
CA LEU A 107 -5.75 2.04 -15.03
C LEU A 107 -6.99 2.86 -14.61
N LEU A 108 -7.52 2.62 -13.41
CA LEU A 108 -8.68 3.37 -12.90
C LEU A 108 -8.34 4.83 -12.58
N LEU A 109 -7.17 5.11 -12.02
CA LEU A 109 -6.80 6.45 -11.54
C LEU A 109 -6.10 7.31 -12.59
N GLN A 110 -5.30 6.70 -13.47
CA GLN A 110 -4.45 7.41 -14.44
C GLN A 110 -4.70 7.00 -15.89
N GLY A 111 -5.46 5.93 -16.14
CA GLY A 111 -5.72 5.44 -17.50
C GLY A 111 -4.49 4.78 -18.13
N GLN A 112 -4.47 4.78 -19.48
CA GLN A 112 -3.46 4.08 -20.28
C GLN A 112 -2.08 4.77 -20.25
N TYR A 113 -2.04 6.08 -20.05
CA TYR A 113 -0.81 6.88 -20.03
C TYR A 113 -0.40 7.22 -18.60
N ALA A 114 -0.21 6.17 -17.78
CA ALA A 114 0.22 6.32 -16.41
C ALA A 114 1.64 6.89 -16.34
N THR A 115 1.79 8.01 -15.63
CA THR A 115 3.09 8.69 -15.42
C THR A 115 3.82 8.18 -14.18
N GLN A 116 3.15 7.42 -13.32
CA GLN A 116 3.71 6.86 -12.09
C GLN A 116 3.53 5.35 -12.07
N ALA A 117 4.44 4.65 -11.41
CA ALA A 117 4.36 3.20 -11.21
C ALA A 117 3.42 2.88 -10.03
N LEU A 118 2.14 3.28 -10.13
CA LEU A 118 1.14 3.07 -9.08
C LEU A 118 0.97 1.60 -8.72
N TYR A 119 1.10 0.68 -9.69
CA TYR A 119 1.04 -0.75 -9.41
C TYR A 119 2.15 -1.21 -8.45
N LEU A 120 3.35 -0.65 -8.58
CA LEU A 120 4.50 -0.99 -7.75
C LEU A 120 4.35 -0.38 -6.35
N ILE A 121 3.92 0.89 -6.29
CA ILE A 121 3.60 1.58 -5.03
C ILE A 121 2.53 0.80 -4.26
N PHE A 122 1.49 0.34 -4.95
CA PHE A 122 0.45 -0.50 -4.37
C PHE A 122 1.03 -1.81 -3.80
N ALA A 123 1.80 -2.54 -4.60
CA ALA A 123 2.38 -3.82 -4.19
C ALA A 123 3.31 -3.68 -2.99
N LEU A 124 4.16 -2.64 -2.98
CA LEU A 124 5.03 -2.31 -1.84
C LEU A 124 4.21 -1.93 -0.60
N SER A 125 3.15 -1.14 -0.77
CA SER A 125 2.27 -0.73 0.33
C SER A 125 1.54 -1.92 0.95
N ALA A 126 1.05 -2.84 0.12
CA ALA A 126 0.44 -4.09 0.57
C ALA A 126 1.45 -4.99 1.28
N TRP A 127 2.66 -5.11 0.75
CA TRP A 127 3.74 -5.86 1.36
C TRP A 127 4.09 -5.30 2.76
N LEU A 128 4.34 -4.01 2.89
CA LEU A 128 4.64 -3.35 4.17
C LEU A 128 3.44 -3.36 5.15
N GLY A 129 2.22 -3.23 4.62
CA GLY A 129 0.98 -3.37 5.37
C GLY A 129 0.83 -4.76 5.98
N SER A 130 1.21 -5.79 5.22
CA SER A 130 1.08 -7.20 5.61
C SER A 130 1.97 -7.65 6.77
N GLY A 131 2.85 -6.77 7.23
CA GLY A 131 3.60 -6.90 8.48
C GLY A 131 2.78 -6.78 9.77
N HIS A 132 1.46 -6.54 9.70
CA HIS A 132 0.68 -6.09 10.84
C HIS A 132 0.43 -7.16 11.91
N PHE A 133 0.11 -8.40 11.49
CA PHE A 133 -0.17 -9.50 12.41
C PHE A 133 0.94 -10.57 12.36
N ILE A 134 1.45 -10.94 13.53
CA ILE A 134 2.44 -12.00 13.72
C ILE A 134 1.79 -13.12 14.54
N ARG A 135 1.86 -14.36 14.03
CA ARG A 135 1.36 -15.55 14.74
C ARG A 135 2.37 -15.91 15.83
N LYS A 136 2.03 -15.64 17.09
CA LYS A 136 2.80 -16.14 18.23
C LYS A 136 2.64 -17.66 18.31
N THR A 137 3.75 -18.38 18.41
CA THR A 137 3.72 -19.81 18.71
C THR A 137 3.48 -19.93 20.22
N ALA A 138 2.50 -20.71 20.66
CA ALA A 138 2.38 -21.06 22.07
C ALA A 138 3.71 -21.70 22.50
N GLN A 139 4.34 -21.16 23.54
CA GLN A 139 5.49 -21.81 24.16
C GLN A 139 4.96 -23.10 24.80
N SER A 140 5.25 -24.24 24.17
CA SER A 140 5.07 -25.58 24.74
C SER A 140 6.28 -25.96 25.57
#